data_AF-A0A8S0FY78-F1
#
_entry.id   AF-A0A8S0FY78-F1
#
_cell.length_a   1.000
_cell.length_b   1.000
_cell.length_c   1.000
_cell.angle_alpha   90.00
_cell.angle_beta   90.00
_cell.angle_gamma   90.00
#
_symmetry.space_group_name_H-M   'P 1'
#
loop_
_entity.id
_entity.type
_entity.pdbx_description
1 polymer ?
#
loop_
_entity_poly.entity_id
_entity_poly.type
_entity_poly.pdbx_seq_one_letter_code
_entity_poly.pdbx_strand_id
1 'polypeptide(L)'
;MGFGSIEIGTVTPRPQPGNDKPRLFRLVDAEGLINRMGFNNLGVDNLVENVKKAHYDGVLGINIGKNKDTPVEQGKDDYLICMEKIYAYAGYIAINISSPNTPGLRTLQYGEALDDLLTAIKNKQNDLQVMHHKYVPIAVKIAPDLSEEELIQVADSLVQTRDHYLWLRYRSDGSAIILMALLQPIPHSIVLWFRE
;
A
#
# COMPACT_ATOMS: atom_id res chain seq x y z
N MET A 1 1.92 -20.49 13.38
CA MET A 1 0.97 -19.42 12.95
C MET A 1 0.31 -19.90 11.66
N GLY A 2 -1.00 -19.69 11.50
CA GLY A 2 -1.81 -20.25 10.39
C GLY A 2 -2.57 -19.18 9.59
N PHE A 3 -1.90 -18.06 9.28
CA PHE A 3 -2.50 -16.99 8.49
C PHE A 3 -2.65 -17.44 7.02
N GLY A 4 -3.80 -17.16 6.41
CA GLY A 4 -4.05 -17.41 4.98
C GLY A 4 -3.44 -16.36 4.07
N SER A 5 -3.10 -15.18 4.60
CA SER A 5 -2.39 -14.12 3.89
C SER A 5 -1.41 -13.38 4.81
N ILE A 6 -0.34 -12.84 4.22
CA ILE A 6 0.66 -12.00 4.90
C ILE A 6 0.96 -10.81 4.00
N GLU A 7 1.04 -9.62 4.57
CA GLU A 7 1.56 -8.43 3.87
C GLU A 7 2.94 -8.07 4.41
N ILE A 8 3.94 -7.95 3.54
CA ILE A 8 5.30 -7.51 3.89
C ILE A 8 5.59 -6.10 3.38
N GLY A 9 6.44 -5.36 4.08
CA GLY A 9 6.77 -3.95 3.78
C GLY A 9 6.38 -3.01 4.93
N THR A 10 6.18 -1.71 4.71
CA THR A 10 6.34 -0.98 3.44
C THR A 10 7.79 -0.94 2.98
N VAL A 11 8.06 -1.38 1.75
CA VAL A 11 9.39 -1.34 1.12
C VAL A 11 9.53 -0.13 0.21
N THR A 12 10.75 0.34 0.05
CA THR A 12 11.11 1.48 -0.82
C THR A 12 12.19 1.04 -1.81
N PRO A 13 12.45 1.79 -2.91
CA PRO A 13 13.49 1.43 -3.86
C PRO A 13 14.87 1.26 -3.23
N ARG A 14 15.30 2.26 -2.46
CA ARG A 14 16.58 2.28 -1.75
C ARG A 14 16.40 1.88 -0.28
N PRO A 15 17.41 1.28 0.37
CA PRO A 15 17.40 1.07 1.81
C PRO A 15 17.34 2.40 2.56
N GLN A 16 16.66 2.42 3.70
CA GLN A 16 16.66 3.57 4.60
C GLN A 16 16.54 3.14 6.08
N PRO A 17 17.24 3.82 7.00
CA PRO A 17 17.28 3.42 8.41
C PRO A 17 15.99 3.71 9.18
N GLY A 18 15.11 4.56 8.65
CA GLY A 18 13.92 5.13 9.31
C GLY A 18 14.25 6.34 10.18
N ASN A 19 13.32 6.72 11.07
CA ASN A 19 13.54 7.82 12.02
C ASN A 19 14.40 7.38 13.21
N ASP A 20 14.98 8.33 13.96
CA ASP A 20 15.82 8.01 15.12
C ASP A 20 15.05 7.25 16.22
N LYS A 21 15.77 6.40 16.95
CA LYS A 21 15.21 5.67 18.11
C LYS A 21 15.20 6.58 19.35
N PRO A 22 14.23 6.44 20.27
CA PRO A 22 13.11 5.49 20.25
C PRO A 22 11.95 5.92 19.34
N ARG A 23 11.32 4.94 18.68
CA ARG A 23 10.31 5.15 17.62
C ARG A 23 9.13 4.17 17.62
N LEU A 24 9.04 3.31 18.63
CA LEU A 24 7.92 2.40 18.87
C LEU A 24 7.68 2.35 20.39
N PHE A 25 6.45 2.62 20.79
CA PHE A 25 6.04 2.73 22.18
C PHE A 25 4.80 1.86 22.39
N ARG A 26 4.79 1.11 23.49
CA ARG A 26 3.65 0.28 23.90
C ARG A 26 2.88 1.00 25.00
N LEU A 27 1.56 1.08 24.85
CA LEU A 27 0.63 1.60 25.84
C LEU A 27 -0.22 0.41 26.31
N VAL A 28 0.27 -0.34 27.28
CA VAL A 28 -0.32 -1.63 27.69
C VAL A 28 -1.75 -1.46 28.17
N ASP A 29 -2.02 -0.47 29.01
CA ASP A 29 -3.37 -0.22 29.58
C ASP A 29 -4.40 0.21 28.54
N ALA A 30 -3.94 0.77 27.42
CA ALA A 30 -4.79 1.18 26.31
C ALA A 30 -4.79 0.16 25.16
N GLU A 31 -4.14 -0.99 25.34
CA GLU A 31 -3.89 -1.99 24.30
C GLU A 31 -3.34 -1.36 22.99
N GLY A 32 -2.55 -0.29 23.13
CA GLY A 32 -2.20 0.61 22.04
C GLY A 32 -0.72 0.60 21.68
N LEU A 33 -0.43 1.00 20.43
CA LEU A 33 0.92 1.22 19.92
C LEU A 33 1.05 2.60 19.30
N ILE A 34 2.11 3.33 19.66
CA ILE A 34 2.52 4.56 18.97
C ILE A 34 3.80 4.25 18.21
N ASN A 35 3.83 4.53 16.91
CA ASN A 35 5.03 4.33 16.10
C ASN A 35 5.34 5.55 15.22
N ARG A 36 6.64 5.79 15.04
CA ARG A 36 7.19 6.79 14.13
C ARG A 36 8.33 6.19 13.31
N MET A 37 8.09 5.03 12.71
CA MET A 37 9.13 4.20 12.08
C MET A 37 9.80 4.88 10.87
N GLY A 38 9.02 5.55 10.01
CA GLY A 38 9.54 6.22 8.81
C GLY A 38 10.08 5.24 7.76
N PHE A 39 9.35 4.14 7.50
CA PHE A 39 9.70 3.08 6.53
C PHE A 39 11.15 2.55 6.65
N ASN A 40 11.61 2.17 7.84
CA ASN A 40 12.91 1.50 7.95
C ASN A 40 12.92 0.14 7.22
N ASN A 41 13.71 0.01 6.16
CA ASN A 41 13.79 -1.20 5.34
C ASN A 41 15.13 -1.31 4.60
N LEU A 42 15.44 -2.51 4.08
CA LEU A 42 16.70 -2.82 3.38
C LEU A 42 16.62 -2.61 1.85
N GLY A 43 15.56 -1.97 1.35
CA GLY A 43 15.31 -1.78 -0.07
C GLY A 43 14.60 -2.97 -0.72
N VAL A 44 14.02 -2.70 -1.89
CA VAL A 44 13.21 -3.68 -2.63
C VAL A 44 14.01 -4.87 -3.15
N ASP A 45 15.27 -4.67 -3.54
CA ASP A 45 16.12 -5.76 -4.02
C ASP A 45 16.36 -6.80 -2.92
N ASN A 46 16.66 -6.34 -1.70
CA ASN A 46 16.79 -7.24 -0.55
C ASN A 46 15.47 -7.94 -0.22
N LEU A 47 14.34 -7.25 -0.33
CA LEU A 47 13.03 -7.87 -0.11
C LEU A 47 12.77 -8.99 -1.12
N VAL A 48 13.05 -8.77 -2.40
CA VAL A 48 12.89 -9.79 -3.45
C VAL A 48 13.74 -11.03 -3.18
N GLU A 49 15.00 -10.86 -2.76
CA GLU A 49 15.87 -11.98 -2.41
C GLU A 49 15.37 -12.77 -1.20
N ASN A 50 14.70 -12.13 -0.24
CA ASN A 50 14.05 -12.81 0.87
C ASN A 50 12.80 -13.56 0.40
N VAL A 51 11.99 -12.97 -0.47
CA VAL A 51 10.77 -13.59 -1.01
C VAL A 51 11.11 -14.86 -1.80
N LYS A 52 12.16 -14.84 -2.62
CA LYS A 52 12.62 -16.03 -3.38
C LYS A 52 13.05 -17.20 -2.48
N LYS A 53 13.50 -16.92 -1.26
CA LYS A 53 13.94 -17.93 -0.28
C LYS A 53 12.81 -18.37 0.65
N ALA A 54 11.71 -17.63 0.70
CA ALA A 54 10.60 -17.93 1.58
C ALA A 54 9.73 -19.05 1.00
N HIS A 55 9.21 -19.90 1.87
CA HIS A 55 8.17 -20.87 1.55
C HIS A 55 6.90 -20.48 2.28
N TYR A 56 5.92 -19.96 1.55
CA TYR A 56 4.63 -19.56 2.08
C TYR A 56 3.54 -19.89 1.07
N ASP A 57 2.59 -20.73 1.46
CA ASP A 57 1.54 -21.25 0.57
C ASP A 57 0.28 -20.36 0.56
N GLY A 58 0.25 -19.29 1.36
CA GLY A 58 -0.84 -18.32 1.39
C GLY A 58 -0.66 -17.13 0.44
N VAL A 59 -1.57 -16.17 0.51
CA VAL A 59 -1.49 -14.95 -0.32
C VAL A 59 -0.44 -13.98 0.23
N LEU A 60 0.60 -13.70 -0.56
CA LEU A 60 1.63 -12.73 -0.21
C LEU A 60 1.31 -11.33 -0.76
N GLY A 61 0.94 -10.41 0.11
CA GLY A 61 0.88 -8.98 -0.18
C GLY A 61 2.25 -8.32 -0.06
N ILE A 62 2.57 -7.42 -0.97
CA ILE A 62 3.79 -6.59 -0.87
C ILE A 62 3.40 -5.12 -0.89
N ASN A 63 3.73 -4.44 0.21
CA ASN A 63 3.41 -3.03 0.45
C ASN A 63 4.60 -2.15 0.04
N ILE A 64 4.34 -1.18 -0.84
CA ILE A 64 5.35 -0.30 -1.42
C ILE A 64 5.09 1.16 -1.08
N GLY A 65 6.17 1.93 -0.96
CA GLY A 65 6.14 3.33 -0.61
C GLY A 65 7.31 4.11 -1.19
N LYS A 66 7.25 5.43 -1.01
CA LYS A 66 8.30 6.37 -1.42
C LYS A 66 9.45 6.39 -0.41
N ASN A 67 10.69 6.48 -0.89
CA ASN A 67 11.83 6.78 -0.05
C ASN A 67 11.66 8.14 0.66
N LYS A 68 12.24 8.30 1.86
CA LYS A 68 12.08 9.52 2.67
C LYS A 68 12.67 10.76 1.98
N ASP A 69 13.80 10.58 1.30
CA ASP A 69 14.59 11.63 0.65
C ASP A 69 14.18 11.94 -0.79
N THR A 70 13.35 11.09 -1.42
CA THR A 70 12.75 11.40 -2.73
C THR A 70 11.76 12.57 -2.58
N PRO A 71 11.85 13.65 -3.37
CA PRO A 71 10.83 14.70 -3.38
C PRO A 71 9.43 14.14 -3.69
N VAL A 72 8.37 14.79 -3.23
CA VAL A 72 6.99 14.27 -3.42
C VAL A 72 6.63 14.23 -4.90
N GLU A 73 7.08 15.21 -5.65
CA GLU A 73 6.88 15.40 -7.09
C GLU A 73 7.52 14.25 -7.91
N GLN A 74 8.59 13.65 -7.38
CA GLN A 74 9.26 12.48 -7.97
C GLN A 74 8.82 11.17 -7.31
N GLY A 75 7.91 11.24 -6.33
CA GLY A 75 7.53 10.12 -5.50
C GLY A 75 6.87 8.98 -6.26
N LYS A 76 6.20 9.31 -7.36
CA LYS A 76 5.59 8.37 -8.30
C LYS A 76 6.59 7.31 -8.78
N ASP A 77 7.80 7.72 -9.13
CA ASP A 77 8.82 6.83 -9.69
C ASP A 77 9.24 5.75 -8.70
N ASP A 78 9.28 6.07 -7.40
CA ASP A 78 9.62 5.09 -6.38
C ASP A 78 8.61 3.94 -6.32
N TYR A 79 7.31 4.23 -6.52
CA TYR A 79 6.29 3.20 -6.59
C TYR A 79 6.44 2.34 -7.84
N LEU A 80 6.69 2.96 -9.00
CA LEU A 80 6.86 2.24 -10.26
C LEU A 80 8.08 1.31 -10.23
N ILE A 81 9.20 1.78 -9.66
CA ILE A 81 10.43 0.99 -9.49
C ILE A 81 10.16 -0.21 -8.58
N CYS A 82 9.48 0.00 -7.44
CA CYS A 82 9.16 -1.11 -6.54
C CYS A 82 8.23 -2.11 -7.23
N MET A 83 7.17 -1.61 -7.87
CA MET A 83 6.16 -2.42 -8.55
C MET A 83 6.79 -3.34 -9.59
N GLU A 84 7.66 -2.81 -10.45
CA GLU A 84 8.37 -3.58 -11.48
C GLU A 84 9.21 -4.72 -10.87
N LYS A 85 9.90 -4.46 -9.76
CA LYS A 85 10.76 -5.46 -9.12
C LYS A 85 10.00 -6.57 -8.39
N ILE A 86 8.80 -6.29 -7.88
CA ILE A 86 8.05 -7.23 -7.04
C ILE A 86 6.93 -7.97 -7.77
N TYR A 87 6.51 -7.51 -8.96
CA TYR A 87 5.26 -7.93 -9.60
C TYR A 87 5.14 -9.45 -9.76
N ALA A 88 6.21 -10.10 -10.24
CA ALA A 88 6.22 -11.55 -10.44
C ALA A 88 5.92 -12.34 -9.16
N TYR A 89 6.29 -11.81 -7.99
CA TYR A 89 6.23 -12.50 -6.70
C TYR A 89 5.01 -12.13 -5.85
N ALA A 90 4.39 -10.97 -6.11
CA ALA A 90 3.27 -10.49 -5.31
C ALA A 90 1.97 -11.23 -5.64
N GLY A 91 1.20 -11.61 -4.62
CA GLY A 91 -0.22 -11.99 -4.71
C GLY A 91 -1.13 -10.76 -4.81
N TYR A 92 -0.75 -9.66 -4.18
CA TYR A 92 -1.29 -8.32 -4.41
C TYR A 92 -0.23 -7.26 -4.03
N ILE A 93 -0.37 -6.04 -4.54
CA ILE A 93 0.52 -4.92 -4.21
C ILE A 93 -0.29 -3.86 -3.47
N ALA A 94 0.20 -3.40 -2.32
CA ALA A 94 -0.38 -2.28 -1.59
C ALA A 94 0.42 -0.99 -1.81
N ILE A 95 -0.22 0.05 -2.33
CA ILE A 95 0.33 1.40 -2.51
C ILE A 95 0.10 2.19 -1.23
N ASN A 96 1.17 2.51 -0.50
CA ASN A 96 1.08 3.23 0.77
C ASN A 96 1.31 4.73 0.63
N ILE A 97 0.20 5.48 0.62
CA ILE A 97 0.18 6.95 0.65
C ILE A 97 -0.31 7.52 2.00
N SER A 98 -0.46 6.68 3.02
CA SER A 98 -1.12 7.04 4.28
C SER A 98 -0.19 7.32 5.47
N SER A 99 1.09 6.95 5.37
CA SER A 99 2.04 7.08 6.49
C SER A 99 2.18 8.54 6.95
N PRO A 100 1.90 8.86 8.23
CA PRO A 100 2.16 10.20 8.81
C PRO A 100 3.65 10.46 9.02
N ASN A 101 4.48 9.43 8.94
CA ASN A 101 5.90 9.45 9.33
C ASN A 101 6.85 9.75 8.17
N THR A 102 6.32 9.97 6.97
CA THR A 102 7.06 10.34 5.76
C THR A 102 6.59 11.73 5.33
N PRO A 103 7.45 12.77 5.42
CA PRO A 103 7.05 14.14 5.13
C PRO A 103 6.41 14.30 3.75
N GLY A 104 5.29 15.04 3.70
CA GLY A 104 4.57 15.32 2.46
C GLY A 104 3.84 14.12 1.82
N LEU A 105 3.98 12.90 2.33
CA LEU A 105 3.43 11.72 1.66
C LEU A 105 1.90 11.79 1.51
N ARG A 106 1.22 12.30 2.54
CA ARG A 106 -0.23 12.42 2.57
C ARG A 106 -0.79 13.43 1.57
N THR A 107 0.04 14.34 1.04
CA THR A 107 -0.42 15.27 -0.01
C THR A 107 -0.69 14.55 -1.32
N LEU A 108 -0.15 13.33 -1.53
CA LEU A 108 -0.48 12.46 -2.66
C LEU A 108 -1.91 11.89 -2.60
N GLN A 109 -2.63 12.09 -1.50
CA GLN A 109 -4.01 11.60 -1.37
C GLN A 109 -5.04 12.56 -2.00
N TYR A 110 -4.62 13.69 -2.55
CA TYR A 110 -5.54 14.76 -2.95
C TYR A 110 -5.30 15.23 -4.38
N GLY A 111 -6.40 15.54 -5.06
CA GLY A 111 -6.43 16.21 -6.37
C GLY A 111 -5.60 15.52 -7.44
N GLU A 112 -5.02 16.33 -8.33
CA GLU A 112 -4.28 15.87 -9.51
C GLU A 112 -3.09 14.95 -9.17
N ALA A 113 -2.50 15.07 -7.98
CA ALA A 113 -1.38 14.24 -7.56
C ALA A 113 -1.81 12.77 -7.34
N LEU A 114 -3.02 12.55 -6.79
CA LEU A 114 -3.57 11.22 -6.66
C LEU A 114 -3.90 10.63 -8.03
N ASP A 115 -4.54 11.42 -8.89
CA ASP A 115 -4.94 10.98 -10.24
C ASP A 115 -3.72 10.61 -11.11
N ASP A 116 -2.66 11.43 -11.09
CA ASP A 116 -1.41 11.14 -11.80
C ASP A 116 -0.74 9.86 -11.28
N LEU A 117 -0.70 9.68 -9.95
CA LEU A 117 -0.16 8.46 -9.35
C LEU A 117 -0.96 7.22 -9.75
N LEU A 118 -2.29 7.25 -9.58
CA LEU A 118 -3.16 6.11 -9.90
C LEU A 118 -3.12 5.77 -11.39
N THR A 119 -3.09 6.78 -12.27
CA THR A 119 -2.98 6.57 -13.71
C THR A 119 -1.65 5.88 -14.06
N ALA A 120 -0.54 6.34 -13.49
CA ALA A 120 0.76 5.72 -13.74
C ALA A 120 0.86 4.29 -13.20
N ILE A 121 0.29 4.03 -12.01
CA ILE A 121 0.23 2.69 -11.42
C ILE A 121 -0.59 1.75 -12.31
N LYS A 122 -1.75 2.18 -12.83
CA LYS A 122 -2.55 1.38 -13.76
C LYS A 122 -1.79 1.06 -15.04
N ASN A 123 -1.17 2.06 -15.66
CA ASN A 123 -0.40 1.87 -16.89
C ASN A 123 0.71 0.84 -16.68
N LYS A 124 1.49 0.99 -15.60
CA LYS A 124 2.53 0.02 -15.24
C LYS A 124 1.96 -1.36 -14.89
N GLN A 125 0.79 -1.45 -14.25
CA GLN A 125 0.11 -2.72 -13.99
C GLN A 125 -0.22 -3.46 -15.29
N ASN A 126 -0.74 -2.75 -16.28
CA ASN A 126 -1.11 -3.31 -17.57
C ASN A 126 0.13 -3.82 -18.33
N ASP A 127 1.20 -3.03 -18.36
CA ASP A 127 2.48 -3.43 -18.96
C ASP A 127 3.04 -4.70 -18.32
N LEU A 128 3.06 -4.74 -16.98
CA LEU A 128 3.59 -5.87 -16.22
C LEU A 128 2.67 -7.10 -16.31
N GLN A 129 1.36 -6.92 -16.39
CA GLN A 129 0.42 -8.01 -16.62
C GLN A 129 0.71 -8.72 -17.94
N VAL A 130 0.93 -7.95 -19.01
CA VAL A 130 1.29 -8.51 -20.33
C VAL A 130 2.64 -9.21 -20.24
N MET A 131 3.64 -8.59 -19.61
CA MET A 131 4.99 -9.14 -19.49
C MET A 131 5.05 -10.44 -18.69
N HIS A 132 4.27 -10.54 -17.60
CA HIS A 132 4.31 -11.69 -16.69
C HIS A 132 3.16 -12.69 -16.90
N HIS A 133 2.24 -12.43 -17.83
CA HIS A 133 1.02 -13.21 -18.06
C HIS A 133 0.21 -13.48 -16.79
N LYS A 134 0.16 -12.47 -15.88
CA LYS A 134 -0.44 -12.59 -14.55
C LYS A 134 -1.05 -11.26 -14.14
N TYR A 135 -2.30 -11.26 -13.69
CA TYR A 135 -2.90 -10.09 -13.05
C TYR A 135 -2.54 -10.06 -11.56
N VAL A 136 -1.92 -8.98 -11.09
CA VAL A 136 -1.65 -8.74 -9.66
C VAL A 136 -2.53 -7.61 -9.18
N PRO A 137 -3.53 -7.86 -8.30
CA PRO A 137 -4.39 -6.82 -7.75
C PRO A 137 -3.62 -5.71 -7.03
N ILE A 138 -4.12 -4.48 -7.15
CA ILE A 138 -3.56 -3.30 -6.48
C ILE A 138 -4.53 -2.82 -5.40
N ALA A 139 -4.00 -2.57 -4.21
CA ALA A 139 -4.71 -1.96 -3.11
C ALA A 139 -4.13 -0.60 -2.77
N VAL A 140 -4.95 0.42 -2.52
CA VAL A 140 -4.48 1.74 -2.09
C VAL A 140 -4.72 1.90 -0.58
N LYS A 141 -3.67 2.25 0.15
CA LYS A 141 -3.70 2.49 1.60
C LYS A 141 -3.83 3.98 1.88
N ILE A 142 -4.98 4.36 2.43
CA ILE A 142 -5.34 5.74 2.75
C ILE A 142 -5.38 5.97 4.26
N ALA A 143 -5.16 7.23 4.66
CA ALA A 143 -5.08 7.63 6.05
C ALA A 143 -6.44 7.51 6.77
N PRO A 144 -6.47 7.20 8.08
CA PRO A 144 -7.72 7.19 8.85
C PRO A 144 -8.36 8.58 8.95
N ASP A 145 -7.50 9.60 9.04
CA ASP A 145 -7.77 10.96 9.49
C ASP A 145 -8.08 11.91 8.33
N LEU A 146 -8.84 11.42 7.34
CA LEU A 146 -9.39 12.22 6.25
C LEU A 146 -10.71 12.86 6.69
N SER A 147 -10.95 14.10 6.24
CA SER A 147 -12.29 14.69 6.33
C SER A 147 -13.27 13.94 5.41
N GLU A 148 -14.58 14.17 5.60
CA GLU A 148 -15.60 13.58 4.71
C GLU A 148 -15.43 14.04 3.26
N GLU A 149 -15.14 15.32 3.04
CA GLU A 149 -14.87 15.89 1.71
C GLU A 149 -13.63 15.26 1.06
N GLU A 150 -12.55 15.09 1.84
CA GLU A 150 -11.33 14.44 1.39
C GLU A 150 -11.54 12.96 1.03
N LEU A 151 -12.36 12.25 1.82
CA LEU A 151 -12.72 10.86 1.55
C LEU A 151 -13.52 10.73 0.24
N ILE A 152 -14.46 11.66 -0.01
CA ILE A 152 -15.23 11.70 -1.25
C ILE A 152 -14.31 11.96 -2.45
N GLN A 153 -13.37 12.91 -2.35
CA GLN A 153 -12.40 13.17 -3.44
C GLN A 153 -11.55 11.95 -3.77
N VAL A 154 -11.02 11.27 -2.74
CA VAL A 154 -10.28 10.01 -2.93
C VAL A 154 -11.16 8.96 -3.61
N ALA A 155 -12.43 8.89 -3.25
CA ALA A 155 -13.39 7.97 -3.87
C ALA A 155 -13.63 8.27 -5.34
N ASP A 156 -13.83 9.53 -5.68
CA ASP A 156 -14.08 9.97 -7.05
C ASP A 156 -12.88 9.68 -7.94
N SER A 157 -11.65 9.98 -7.49
CA SER A 157 -10.41 9.62 -8.19
C SER A 157 -10.28 8.12 -8.47
N LEU A 158 -10.62 7.28 -7.49
CA LEU A 158 -10.56 5.82 -7.62
C LEU A 158 -11.65 5.26 -8.55
N VAL A 159 -12.85 5.87 -8.57
CA VAL A 159 -13.93 5.48 -9.49
C VAL A 159 -13.64 5.96 -10.92
N GLN A 160 -13.10 7.18 -11.08
CA GLN A 160 -12.80 7.77 -12.38
C GLN A 160 -11.70 7.03 -13.12
N THR A 161 -10.73 6.48 -12.39
CA THR A 161 -9.69 5.61 -12.97
C THR A 161 -10.24 4.29 -13.52
N ARG A 162 -11.56 4.03 -13.38
CA ARG A 162 -12.39 3.01 -14.08
C ARG A 162 -11.90 1.57 -14.02
N ASP A 163 -10.91 1.28 -13.17
CA ASP A 163 -10.28 -0.02 -13.03
C ASP A 163 -10.21 -0.45 -11.56
N HIS A 164 -10.28 -1.77 -11.33
CA HIS A 164 -10.44 -2.41 -10.02
C HIS A 164 -9.31 -2.09 -9.02
N TYR A 165 -9.52 -1.11 -8.14
CA TYR A 165 -8.70 -0.89 -6.95
C TYR A 165 -9.36 -1.49 -5.69
N LEU A 166 -8.57 -2.21 -4.89
CA LEU A 166 -8.93 -2.63 -3.54
C LEU A 166 -8.63 -1.48 -2.55
N TRP A 167 -9.49 -1.23 -1.55
CA TRP A 167 -9.21 -0.18 -0.57
C TRP A 167 -8.80 -0.75 0.77
N LEU A 168 -7.84 -0.07 1.39
CA LEU A 168 -7.39 -0.37 2.74
C LEU A 168 -7.36 0.95 3.52
N ARG A 169 -8.37 1.18 4.36
CA ARG A 169 -8.38 2.30 5.31
C ARG A 169 -7.87 1.81 6.65
N TYR A 170 -6.94 2.52 7.26
CA TYR A 170 -6.58 2.24 8.65
C TYR A 170 -7.57 2.92 9.60
N ARG A 171 -7.87 2.27 10.72
CA ARG A 171 -8.49 2.88 11.90
C ARG A 171 -7.41 3.56 12.74
N SER A 172 -7.81 4.52 13.55
CA SER A 172 -6.95 5.22 14.50
C SER A 172 -6.30 4.30 15.55
N ASP A 173 -6.91 3.14 15.81
CA ASP A 173 -6.38 2.06 16.66
C ASP A 173 -5.34 1.16 15.96
N GLY A 174 -5.02 1.42 14.68
CA GLY A 174 -4.05 0.66 13.90
C GLY A 174 -4.60 -0.60 13.22
N SER A 175 -5.87 -0.94 13.42
CA SER A 175 -6.54 -2.00 12.65
C SER A 175 -6.90 -1.50 11.24
N ALA A 176 -6.86 -2.37 10.22
CA ALA A 176 -7.25 -1.99 8.86
C ALA A 176 -8.72 -2.36 8.61
N ILE A 177 -9.55 -1.38 8.23
CA ILE A 177 -10.83 -1.62 7.55
C ILE A 177 -10.50 -1.76 6.06
N ILE A 178 -10.68 -2.97 5.53
CA ILE A 178 -10.69 -3.19 4.08
C ILE A 178 -12.05 -2.73 3.57
N LEU A 179 -12.09 -1.68 2.77
CA LEU A 179 -13.32 -1.29 2.06
C LEU A 179 -13.16 -1.78 0.61
N MET A 180 -13.97 -2.72 0.15
CA MET A 180 -13.94 -3.13 -1.25
C MET A 180 -14.97 -2.34 -2.04
N ALA A 181 -14.52 -1.37 -2.85
CA ALA A 181 -15.33 -0.92 -3.98
C ALA A 181 -15.13 -1.93 -5.14
N LEU A 182 -15.98 -2.96 -5.18
CA LEU A 182 -16.12 -3.79 -6.37
C LEU A 182 -17.15 -3.12 -7.28
N LEU A 183 -16.68 -2.51 -8.38
CA LEU A 183 -17.54 -2.22 -9.50
C LEU A 183 -17.57 -3.47 -10.42
N GLN A 184 -18.64 -4.28 -10.27
CA GLN A 184 -19.13 -5.40 -11.12
C GLN A 184 -18.66 -6.84 -10.77
N PRO A 185 -19.46 -7.89 -11.13
CA PRO A 185 -19.67 -9.06 -10.29
C PRO A 185 -18.57 -10.10 -10.46
N ILE A 186 -17.88 -10.41 -9.37
CA ILE A 186 -17.02 -11.60 -9.31
C ILE A 186 -17.96 -12.80 -9.09
N PRO A 187 -18.02 -13.78 -10.01
CA PRO A 187 -18.64 -15.06 -9.71
C PRO A 187 -17.72 -15.73 -8.68
N HIS A 188 -18.29 -16.01 -7.50
CA HIS A 188 -17.62 -16.62 -6.35
C HIS A 188 -16.95 -15.62 -5.39
N SER A 189 -17.81 -15.06 -4.53
CA SER A 189 -17.59 -14.90 -3.09
C SER A 189 -16.45 -13.99 -2.65
N ILE A 190 -16.78 -12.72 -2.42
CA ILE A 190 -16.08 -11.90 -1.43
C ILE A 190 -17.11 -11.41 -0.41
N VAL A 191 -16.94 -11.86 0.83
CA VAL A 191 -17.79 -11.54 1.97
C VAL A 191 -17.31 -10.22 2.58
N LEU A 192 -18.20 -9.23 2.60
CA LEU A 192 -18.03 -8.00 3.37
C LEU A 192 -18.33 -8.30 4.84
N TRP A 193 -17.38 -8.06 5.75
CA TRP A 193 -17.66 -7.97 7.17
C TRP A 193 -17.59 -6.50 7.60
N PHE A 194 -18.75 -5.88 7.79
CA PHE A 194 -18.88 -4.73 8.66
C PHE A 194 -19.17 -5.28 10.05
N ARG A 195 -18.23 -5.13 10.97
CA ARG A 195 -18.55 -5.11 12.40
C ARG A 195 -18.21 -3.73 12.90
N GLU A 196 -19.25 -2.99 13.27
CA GLU A 196 -19.14 -1.84 14.17
C GLU A 196 -18.46 -2.26 15.48
#